data_AF-A0A6A5YGM2-F1
#
_entry.id   AF-A0A6A5YGM2-F1
#
_cell.length_a   1.000
_cell.length_b   1.000
_cell.length_c   1.000
_cell.angle_alpha   90.00
_cell.angle_beta   90.00
_cell.angle_gamma   90.00
#
_symmetry.space_group_name_H-M   'P 1'
#
loop_
_entity.id
_entity.type
_entity.pdbx_description
1 polymer ?
#
loop_
_entity_poly.entity_id
_entity_poly.type
_entity_poly.pdbx_seq_one_letter_code
_entity_poly.pdbx_strand_id
1 'polypeptide(L)'
;MEDTEGRHGVVTKIWTSFSHPMKFDSEGTCPSSCSFCTMPCFGMVGYTEKQVHVLKWDNGLGYSELAGGHRDTFDNTYMCQQCVMDRVQVMFCPGHEIKTLDNGEQDFDQAAADLMEAEPATPMLRFQLQRWCSMCFSLAAYQCCAAQPDLMGASEEGEAMLNGCGLRLCASCECKLRKDFGCECDAMAATLDKEPKMRAKTKDGTIVTRADVGFLTKEGLLMRNVDQTSPNDVEAEDGGEMEF
;
A
#
# COMPACT_ATOMS: atom_id res chain seq x y z
N MET A 1 -16.28 4.90 22.41
CA MET A 1 -15.15 5.54 23.14
C MET A 1 -14.63 6.65 22.23
N GLU A 2 -14.08 7.71 22.81
CA GLU A 2 -13.52 8.85 22.07
C GLU A 2 -12.02 8.95 22.35
N ASP A 3 -11.23 9.32 21.34
CA ASP A 3 -9.80 9.62 21.52
C ASP A 3 -9.51 11.12 21.71
N THR A 4 -8.24 11.48 21.82
CA THR A 4 -7.80 12.87 22.06
C THR A 4 -8.07 13.83 20.90
N GLU A 5 -8.43 13.32 19.72
CA GLU A 5 -8.76 14.11 18.52
C GLU A 5 -10.27 14.12 18.25
N GLY A 6 -11.10 13.64 19.19
CA GLY A 6 -12.56 13.61 19.06
C GLY A 6 -13.11 12.45 18.23
N ARG A 7 -12.27 11.49 17.84
CA ARG A 7 -12.68 10.38 16.98
C ARG A 7 -13.38 9.31 17.82
N HIS A 8 -14.52 8.87 17.32
CA HIS A 8 -15.36 7.88 17.99
C HIS A 8 -15.14 6.48 17.41
N GLY A 9 -15.19 5.47 18.28
CA GLY A 9 -14.99 4.10 17.86
C GLY A 9 -15.16 3.02 18.93
N VAL A 10 -14.83 1.80 18.51
CA VAL A 10 -14.82 0.60 19.34
C VAL A 10 -13.38 0.19 19.67
N VAL A 11 -13.13 -0.08 20.96
CA VAL A 11 -11.83 -0.59 21.41
C VAL A 11 -11.69 -2.05 20.99
N THR A 12 -10.58 -2.37 20.32
CA THR A 12 -10.28 -3.74 19.89
C THR A 12 -8.77 -3.98 19.82
N LYS A 13 -8.38 -5.19 19.44
CA LYS A 13 -6.98 -5.54 19.13
C LYS A 13 -6.85 -5.80 17.63
N ILE A 14 -5.78 -5.28 17.04
CA ILE A 14 -5.40 -5.58 15.66
C ILE A 14 -3.97 -6.09 15.60
N TRP A 15 -3.66 -6.89 14.58
CA TRP A 15 -2.28 -7.15 14.17
C TRP A 15 -1.92 -6.10 13.12
N THR A 16 -0.83 -5.38 13.32
CA THR A 16 -0.39 -4.33 12.40
C THR A 16 1.13 -4.24 12.35
N SER A 17 1.63 -3.97 11.15
CA SER A 17 3.04 -3.61 10.91
C SER A 17 3.24 -2.09 10.81
N PHE A 18 2.17 -1.29 10.95
CA PHE A 18 2.19 0.16 10.79
C PHE A 18 1.76 0.87 12.06
N SER A 19 2.24 2.10 12.20
CA SER A 19 1.90 3.02 13.27
C SER A 19 0.65 3.80 12.91
N HIS A 20 -0.36 3.73 13.77
CA HIS A 20 -1.67 4.34 13.54
C HIS A 20 -1.87 5.65 14.33
N PRO A 21 -2.65 6.62 13.80
CA PRO A 21 -3.35 6.56 12.52
C PRO A 21 -2.42 6.72 11.32
N MET A 22 -2.63 5.88 10.31
CA MET A 22 -1.94 6.01 9.03
C MET A 22 -2.45 7.24 8.28
N LYS A 23 -1.55 7.91 7.57
CA LYS A 23 -1.87 9.06 6.73
C LYS A 23 -1.58 8.73 5.27
N PHE A 24 -2.57 8.94 4.41
CA PHE A 24 -2.46 8.81 2.95
C PHE A 24 -2.62 10.20 2.38
N ASP A 25 -1.59 10.74 1.75
CA ASP A 25 -1.64 12.13 1.32
C ASP A 25 -2.01 12.23 -0.15
N SER A 26 -3.27 12.61 -0.39
CA SER A 26 -3.83 12.84 -1.71
C SER A 26 -3.40 14.16 -2.35
N GLU A 27 -2.66 15.05 -1.68
CA GLU A 27 -2.20 16.34 -2.24
C GLU A 27 -0.75 16.76 -1.90
N GLY A 28 0.01 15.97 -1.12
CA GLY A 28 1.40 16.24 -0.74
C GLY A 28 2.44 15.38 -1.45
N THR A 29 3.27 16.01 -2.30
CA THR A 29 4.37 15.40 -3.07
C THR A 29 5.70 15.40 -2.31
N CYS A 30 5.72 15.10 -1.00
CA CYS A 30 6.98 15.06 -0.24
C CYS A 30 7.48 13.62 0.01
N PRO A 31 8.32 13.05 -0.88
CA PRO A 31 8.98 11.76 -0.64
C PRO A 31 9.73 11.66 0.67
N SER A 32 10.25 12.77 1.22
CA SER A 32 11.07 12.75 2.44
C SER A 32 10.27 12.56 3.74
N SER A 33 8.94 12.71 3.72
CA SER A 33 8.07 12.35 4.85
C SER A 33 7.41 10.97 4.67
N CYS A 34 7.50 10.38 3.48
CA CYS A 34 6.90 9.08 3.16
C CYS A 34 7.70 7.92 3.74
N SER A 35 7.11 7.19 4.69
CA SER A 35 7.72 5.99 5.30
C SER A 35 8.11 4.94 4.25
N PHE A 36 7.36 4.86 3.13
CA PHE A 36 7.63 3.92 2.03
C PHE A 36 8.75 4.37 1.10
N CYS A 37 9.04 5.68 1.06
CA CYS A 37 10.14 6.23 0.28
C CYS A 37 11.41 6.36 1.12
N THR A 38 11.31 6.62 2.42
CA THR A 38 12.48 6.93 3.26
C THR A 38 13.16 5.71 3.85
N MET A 39 12.43 4.61 3.98
CA MET A 39 12.95 3.37 4.55
C MET A 39 12.97 2.28 3.49
N PRO A 40 14.16 1.76 3.12
CA PRO A 40 14.26 0.56 2.30
C PRO A 40 13.37 -0.56 2.83
N CYS A 41 12.74 -1.30 1.93
CA CYS A 41 11.85 -2.43 2.22
C CYS A 41 10.64 -2.16 3.15
N PHE A 42 10.31 -0.92 3.52
CA PHE A 42 9.22 -0.63 4.47
C PHE A 42 7.86 -1.19 4.07
N GLY A 43 7.54 -1.21 2.77
CA GLY A 43 6.32 -1.88 2.29
C GLY A 43 6.29 -3.39 2.58
N MET A 44 7.46 -4.03 2.62
CA MET A 44 7.58 -5.46 2.90
C MET A 44 7.43 -5.76 4.40
N VAL A 45 8.15 -5.03 5.26
CA VAL A 45 8.25 -5.37 6.69
C VAL A 45 7.45 -4.46 7.62
N GLY A 46 7.15 -3.22 7.23
CA GLY A 46 6.70 -2.17 8.14
C GLY A 46 7.65 -2.01 9.33
N TYR A 47 7.10 -1.76 10.50
CA TYR A 47 7.78 -1.80 11.80
C TYR A 47 7.78 -3.20 12.44
N THR A 48 7.57 -4.25 11.63
CA THR A 48 7.25 -5.63 12.04
C THR A 48 5.90 -5.76 12.73
N GLU A 49 5.21 -6.87 12.47
CA GLU A 49 3.86 -7.11 12.91
C GLU A 49 3.82 -7.39 14.42
N LYS A 50 2.93 -6.67 15.11
CA LYS A 50 2.60 -6.94 16.51
C LYS A 50 1.12 -6.70 16.77
N GLN A 51 0.63 -7.23 17.90
CA GLN A 51 -0.73 -7.01 18.34
C GLN A 51 -0.80 -5.70 19.14
N VAL A 52 -1.71 -4.81 18.74
CA VAL A 52 -1.87 -3.45 19.31
C VAL A 52 -3.31 -3.28 19.80
N HIS A 53 -3.50 -2.59 20.92
CA HIS A 53 -4.83 -2.14 21.35
C HIS A 53 -5.15 -0.82 20.65
N VAL A 54 -6.29 -0.76 19.98
CA VAL A 54 -6.68 0.40 19.18
C VAL A 54 -8.12 0.79 19.44
N LEU A 55 -8.42 2.08 19.24
CA LEU A 55 -9.76 2.55 18.94
C LEU A 55 -9.97 2.43 17.43
N LYS A 56 -10.79 1.48 16.97
CA LYS A 56 -11.20 1.39 15.56
C LYS A 56 -12.29 2.43 15.31
N TRP A 57 -12.05 3.37 14.41
CA TRP A 57 -12.97 4.47 14.16
C TRP A 57 -14.26 3.98 13.51
N ASP A 58 -15.39 4.56 13.91
CA ASP A 58 -16.73 4.18 13.41
C ASP A 58 -16.90 4.48 11.92
N ASN A 59 -16.24 5.52 11.40
CA ASN A 59 -16.19 5.84 9.98
C ASN A 59 -15.35 4.86 9.14
N GLY A 60 -14.64 3.93 9.79
CA GLY A 60 -13.83 2.91 9.11
C GLY A 60 -12.56 3.42 8.43
N LEU A 61 -12.20 4.69 8.63
CA LEU A 61 -11.06 5.36 7.97
C LEU A 61 -9.73 5.16 8.68
N GLY A 62 -9.72 4.59 9.89
CA GLY A 62 -8.49 4.46 10.64
C GLY A 62 -8.65 3.86 12.03
N TYR A 63 -7.54 3.98 12.75
CA TYR A 63 -7.37 3.48 14.09
C TYR A 63 -6.56 4.49 14.91
N SER A 64 -6.82 4.56 16.21
CA SER A 64 -5.94 5.26 17.16
C SER A 64 -5.30 4.24 18.09
N GLU A 65 -3.98 4.25 18.22
CA GLU A 65 -3.29 3.34 19.14
C GLU A 65 -3.50 3.77 20.58
N LEU A 66 -3.93 2.82 21.42
CA LEU A 66 -4.22 3.04 22.84
C LEU A 66 -3.15 2.43 23.74
N ALA A 67 -2.58 1.28 23.35
CA ALA A 67 -1.53 0.60 24.12
C ALA A 67 -0.78 -0.46 23.31
N GLY A 68 0.53 -0.58 23.57
CA GLY A 68 1.42 -1.58 22.97
C GLY A 68 1.64 -1.36 21.47
N GLY A 69 1.45 -0.11 21.04
CA GLY A 69 1.44 0.32 19.64
C GLY A 69 2.82 0.72 19.14
N HIS A 70 2.94 0.99 17.84
CA HIS A 70 4.17 1.49 17.24
C HIS A 70 4.41 2.98 17.56
N ARG A 71 3.36 3.73 17.94
CA ARG A 71 3.40 5.12 18.40
C ARG A 71 4.26 5.35 19.65
N ASP A 72 4.57 4.30 20.40
CA ASP A 72 5.49 4.36 21.54
C ASP A 72 6.94 4.63 21.12
N THR A 73 7.28 4.42 19.84
CA THR A 73 8.66 4.52 19.32
C THR A 73 8.74 5.31 18.01
N PHE A 74 7.69 5.27 17.20
CA PHE A 74 7.67 5.82 15.86
C PHE A 74 6.56 6.85 15.68
N ASP A 75 6.76 7.76 14.73
CA ASP A 75 5.70 8.62 14.26
C ASP A 75 4.61 7.85 13.49
N ASN A 76 3.54 8.55 13.09
CA ASN A 76 2.51 7.95 12.26
C ASN A 76 3.12 7.43 10.96
N THR A 77 2.67 6.26 10.51
CA THR A 77 3.03 5.82 9.17
C THR A 77 2.38 6.72 8.14
N TYR A 78 3.19 7.25 7.23
CA TYR A 78 2.73 8.18 6.19
C TYR A 78 3.08 7.64 4.80
N MET A 79 2.11 7.71 3.89
CA MET A 79 2.23 7.30 2.49
C MET A 79 1.93 8.52 1.59
N CYS A 80 2.90 8.92 0.78
CA CYS A 80 2.71 10.04 -0.15
C CYS A 80 1.81 9.68 -1.34
N GLN A 81 1.34 10.71 -2.05
CA GLN A 81 0.46 10.58 -3.21
C GLN A 81 0.96 9.58 -4.24
N GLN A 82 2.25 9.63 -4.62
CA GLN A 82 2.78 8.65 -5.59
C GLN A 82 2.65 7.21 -5.08
N CYS A 83 3.00 6.94 -3.83
CA CYS A 83 2.89 5.58 -3.28
C CYS A 83 1.43 5.13 -3.14
N VAL A 84 0.51 6.06 -2.90
CA VAL A 84 -0.93 5.79 -2.93
C VAL A 84 -1.33 5.42 -4.36
N MET A 85 -1.03 6.28 -5.32
CA MET A 85 -1.49 6.16 -6.70
C MET A 85 -0.86 4.99 -7.46
N ASP A 86 0.39 4.63 -7.16
CA ASP A 86 1.00 3.37 -7.65
C ASP A 86 0.16 2.14 -7.26
N ARG A 87 -0.48 2.16 -6.08
CA ARG A 87 -1.34 1.07 -5.61
C ARG A 87 -2.75 1.17 -6.20
N VAL A 88 -3.31 2.38 -6.31
CA VAL A 88 -4.59 2.63 -7.00
C VAL A 88 -4.51 2.16 -8.45
N GLN A 89 -3.41 2.44 -9.16
CA GLN A 89 -3.16 1.98 -10.52
C GLN A 89 -3.25 0.45 -10.64
N VAL A 90 -2.72 -0.29 -9.66
CA VAL A 90 -2.87 -1.75 -9.58
C VAL A 90 -4.32 -2.16 -9.37
N MET A 91 -5.01 -1.55 -8.41
CA MET A 91 -6.39 -1.91 -8.05
C MET A 91 -7.40 -1.67 -9.17
N PHE A 92 -7.20 -0.63 -9.98
CA PHE A 92 -8.08 -0.24 -11.09
C PHE A 92 -7.64 -0.76 -12.45
N CYS A 93 -6.60 -1.61 -12.50
CA CYS A 93 -6.21 -2.28 -13.73
C CYS A 93 -7.43 -3.06 -14.29
N PRO A 94 -7.86 -2.83 -15.55
CA PRO A 94 -9.11 -3.38 -16.09
C PRO A 94 -9.07 -4.92 -16.25
N GLY A 95 -7.87 -5.48 -16.33
CA GLY A 95 -7.60 -6.91 -16.28
C GLY A 95 -6.10 -7.14 -16.31
N HIS A 96 -5.55 -7.84 -15.33
CA HIS A 96 -4.10 -8.04 -15.25
C HIS A 96 -3.61 -9.01 -16.33
N GLU A 97 -2.91 -8.48 -17.34
CA GLU A 97 -2.19 -9.29 -18.33
C GLU A 97 -0.80 -9.65 -17.82
N ILE A 98 -0.68 -10.81 -17.18
CA ILE A 98 0.59 -11.23 -16.57
C ILE A 98 1.54 -11.85 -17.62
N LYS A 99 2.75 -11.31 -17.73
CA LYS A 99 3.83 -11.81 -18.59
C LYS A 99 5.10 -12.03 -17.79
N THR A 100 5.96 -12.93 -18.27
CA THR A 100 7.28 -13.16 -17.70
C THR A 100 8.14 -11.90 -17.83
N LEU A 101 8.91 -11.64 -16.79
CA LEU A 101 9.93 -10.61 -16.76
C LEU A 101 11.21 -11.10 -17.43
N ASP A 102 11.72 -10.36 -18.41
CA ASP A 102 12.99 -10.66 -19.09
C ASP A 102 14.17 -10.06 -18.31
N ASN A 103 14.47 -10.64 -17.15
CA ASN A 103 15.41 -10.07 -16.18
C ASN A 103 16.70 -10.90 -16.02
N GLY A 104 16.84 -12.00 -16.77
CA GLY A 104 17.87 -13.01 -16.51
C GLY A 104 17.69 -13.72 -15.15
N GLU A 105 18.66 -14.55 -14.78
CA GLU A 105 18.72 -15.11 -13.42
C GLU A 105 19.01 -13.98 -12.42
N GLN A 106 18.15 -13.83 -11.42
CA GLN A 106 18.32 -12.85 -10.37
C GLN A 106 18.87 -13.52 -9.12
N ASP A 107 19.98 -12.98 -8.61
CA ASP A 107 20.52 -13.35 -7.31
C ASP A 107 19.76 -12.64 -6.18
N PHE A 108 19.23 -13.43 -5.23
CA PHE A 108 18.42 -12.93 -4.13
C PHE A 108 19.23 -12.07 -3.15
N ASP A 109 20.41 -12.54 -2.77
CA ASP A 109 21.24 -11.89 -1.76
C ASP A 109 21.76 -10.55 -2.28
N GLN A 110 22.17 -10.50 -3.56
CA GLN A 110 22.53 -9.26 -4.22
C GLN A 110 21.35 -8.31 -4.33
N ALA A 111 20.16 -8.79 -4.73
CA ALA A 111 18.97 -7.94 -4.81
C ALA A 111 18.57 -7.35 -3.45
N ALA A 112 18.70 -8.14 -2.38
CA ALA A 112 18.46 -7.71 -1.02
C ALA A 112 19.47 -6.64 -0.57
N ALA A 113 20.76 -6.86 -0.83
CA ALA A 113 21.80 -5.86 -0.57
C ALA A 113 21.55 -4.56 -1.33
N ASP A 114 21.29 -4.64 -2.64
CA ASP A 114 21.02 -3.48 -3.50
C ASP A 114 19.82 -2.67 -2.99
N LEU A 115 18.76 -3.34 -2.53
CA LEU A 115 17.59 -2.67 -1.97
C LEU A 115 17.92 -1.95 -0.66
N MET A 116 18.69 -2.59 0.23
CA MET A 116 19.05 -2.03 1.53
C MET A 116 20.05 -0.86 1.42
N GLU A 117 20.91 -0.88 0.41
CA GLU A 117 21.91 0.17 0.14
C GLU A 117 21.35 1.34 -0.69
N ALA A 118 20.17 1.18 -1.30
CA ALA A 118 19.57 2.21 -2.13
C ALA A 118 19.23 3.47 -1.31
N GLU A 119 19.61 4.63 -1.86
CA GLU A 119 19.39 5.91 -1.19
C GLU A 119 17.88 6.20 -1.02
N PRO A 120 17.43 6.54 0.21
CA PRO A 120 16.06 6.93 0.50
C PRO A 120 15.49 8.01 -0.43
N ALA A 121 14.20 7.88 -0.77
CA ALA A 121 13.44 8.85 -1.54
C ALA A 121 13.98 9.14 -2.95
N THR A 122 14.76 8.21 -3.51
CA THR A 122 15.32 8.33 -4.87
C THR A 122 14.63 7.42 -5.89
N PRO A 123 14.77 7.72 -7.20
CA PRO A 123 14.38 6.79 -8.26
C PRO A 123 15.10 5.43 -8.19
N MET A 124 16.32 5.39 -7.65
CA MET A 124 17.08 4.14 -7.49
C MET A 124 16.38 3.18 -6.52
N LEU A 125 15.92 3.67 -5.37
CA LEU A 125 15.14 2.85 -4.43
C LEU A 125 13.89 2.27 -5.10
N ARG A 126 13.17 3.09 -5.89
CA ARG A 126 11.99 2.62 -6.64
C ARG A 126 12.35 1.54 -7.65
N PHE A 127 13.44 1.71 -8.39
CA PHE A 127 13.95 0.70 -9.31
C PHE A 127 14.26 -0.62 -8.58
N GLN A 128 14.93 -0.56 -7.42
CA GLN A 128 15.20 -1.77 -6.65
C GLN A 128 13.92 -2.43 -6.15
N LEU A 129 12.93 -1.66 -5.69
CA LEU A 129 11.62 -2.18 -5.27
C LEU A 129 10.85 -2.89 -6.41
N GLN A 130 11.05 -2.49 -7.66
CA GLN A 130 10.44 -3.15 -8.83
C GLN A 130 11.00 -4.56 -9.11
N ARG A 131 12.04 -5.00 -8.40
CA ARG A 131 12.56 -6.38 -8.52
C ARG A 131 11.76 -7.37 -7.67
N TRP A 132 10.87 -6.91 -6.80
CA TRP A 132 10.22 -7.73 -5.79
C TRP A 132 8.75 -7.97 -6.09
N CYS A 133 8.23 -9.08 -5.55
CA CYS A 133 6.82 -9.41 -5.60
C CYS A 133 5.99 -8.38 -4.81
N SER A 134 4.82 -8.03 -5.33
CA SER A 134 3.83 -7.18 -4.68
C SER A 134 3.09 -7.87 -3.52
N MET A 135 3.26 -9.19 -3.37
CA MET A 135 2.51 -10.01 -2.40
C MET A 135 3.38 -10.57 -1.27
N CYS A 136 4.64 -10.91 -1.56
CA CYS A 136 5.56 -11.55 -0.62
C CYS A 136 7.00 -11.03 -0.78
N PHE A 137 7.92 -11.62 -0.04
CA PHE A 137 9.34 -11.23 0.03
C PHE A 137 10.19 -11.88 -1.08
N SER A 138 9.59 -12.52 -2.08
CA SER A 138 10.35 -13.14 -3.18
C SER A 138 10.58 -12.17 -4.33
N LEU A 139 11.64 -12.41 -5.11
CA LEU A 139 11.87 -11.68 -6.36
C LEU A 139 10.77 -11.96 -7.39
N ALA A 140 10.44 -10.93 -8.16
CA ALA A 140 9.43 -11.00 -9.20
C ALA A 140 9.98 -11.67 -10.46
N ALA A 141 9.23 -12.64 -10.97
CA ALA A 141 9.48 -13.28 -12.26
C ALA A 141 8.42 -12.90 -13.31
N TYR A 142 7.38 -12.18 -12.89
CA TYR A 142 6.25 -11.79 -13.73
C TYR A 142 5.83 -10.35 -13.44
N GLN A 143 5.24 -9.68 -14.43
CA GLN A 143 4.64 -8.35 -14.31
C GLN A 143 3.33 -8.26 -15.09
N CYS A 144 2.45 -7.35 -14.68
CA CYS A 144 1.31 -6.94 -15.51
C CYS A 144 1.77 -6.03 -16.66
N CYS A 145 1.28 -6.30 -17.87
CA CYS A 145 1.52 -5.51 -19.09
C CYS A 145 0.21 -5.02 -19.74
N ALA A 146 -0.88 -4.94 -18.97
CA ALA A 146 -2.16 -4.46 -19.50
C ALA A 146 -2.08 -2.96 -19.80
N ALA A 147 -2.49 -2.57 -21.01
CA ALA A 147 -2.61 -1.16 -21.38
C ALA A 147 -3.74 -0.51 -20.57
N GLN A 148 -3.47 0.64 -19.96
CA GLN A 148 -4.42 1.36 -19.11
C GLN A 148 -4.08 2.85 -19.00
N PRO A 149 -5.06 3.72 -18.68
CA PRO A 149 -4.78 5.13 -18.43
C PRO A 149 -3.80 5.31 -17.26
N ASP A 150 -2.89 6.27 -17.40
CA ASP A 150 -2.04 6.75 -16.30
C ASP A 150 -2.88 7.63 -15.37
N LEU A 151 -3.17 7.14 -14.17
CA LEU A 151 -3.96 7.89 -13.19
C LEU A 151 -3.26 9.16 -12.68
N MET A 152 -1.96 9.29 -12.89
CA MET A 152 -1.16 10.47 -12.51
C MET A 152 -0.69 11.29 -13.71
N GLY A 153 -0.77 10.73 -14.92
CA GLY A 153 -0.19 11.28 -16.14
C GLY A 153 -1.16 12.09 -17.01
N ALA A 154 -2.15 12.76 -16.43
CA ALA A 154 -3.05 13.61 -17.19
C ALA A 154 -2.26 14.72 -17.91
N SER A 155 -2.26 14.72 -19.24
CA SER A 155 -1.64 15.76 -20.06
C SER A 155 -2.72 16.53 -20.82
N GLU A 156 -2.44 17.78 -21.17
CA GLU A 156 -3.35 18.65 -21.94
C GLU A 156 -3.66 18.09 -23.35
N GLU A 157 -2.88 17.11 -23.83
CA GLU A 157 -3.00 16.50 -25.17
C GLU A 157 -3.74 15.14 -25.18
N GLY A 158 -4.28 14.69 -24.04
CA GLY A 158 -5.06 13.47 -23.92
C GLY A 158 -4.63 12.58 -22.74
N GLU A 159 -5.35 11.48 -22.56
CA GLU A 159 -5.05 10.48 -21.52
C GLU A 159 -3.77 9.72 -21.89
N ALA A 160 -2.70 9.91 -21.13
CA ALA A 160 -1.49 9.12 -21.26
C ALA A 160 -1.81 7.64 -20.93
N MET A 161 -1.28 6.71 -21.73
CA MET A 161 -1.47 5.28 -21.53
C MET A 161 -0.20 4.63 -20.99
N LEU A 162 -0.33 3.85 -19.92
CA LEU A 162 0.72 3.00 -19.37
C LEU A 162 0.65 1.59 -19.96
N ASN A 163 1.81 0.95 -20.05
CA ASN A 163 1.93 -0.48 -20.31
C ASN A 163 2.22 -1.21 -19.00
N GLY A 164 1.16 -1.69 -18.35
CA GLY A 164 1.21 -2.31 -17.03
C GLY A 164 0.82 -1.36 -15.90
N CYS A 165 0.34 -1.94 -14.79
CA CYS A 165 -0.11 -1.22 -13.60
C CYS A 165 0.93 -1.15 -12.47
N GLY A 166 2.10 -1.75 -12.66
CA GLY A 166 3.10 -1.90 -11.61
C GLY A 166 2.99 -3.19 -10.77
N LEU A 167 1.95 -4.02 -10.95
CA LEU A 167 1.85 -5.33 -10.30
C LEU A 167 2.97 -6.26 -10.75
N ARG A 168 3.68 -6.85 -9.79
CA ARG A 168 4.78 -7.80 -10.02
C ARG A 168 4.66 -9.02 -9.12
N LEU A 169 4.91 -10.21 -9.66
CA LEU A 169 4.68 -11.47 -8.96
C LEU A 169 5.89 -12.40 -9.07
N CYS A 170 6.23 -13.09 -7.98
CA CYS A 170 7.09 -14.27 -8.06
C CYS A 170 6.33 -15.44 -8.67
N ALA A 171 7.02 -16.51 -9.06
CA ALA A 171 6.39 -17.67 -9.67
C ALA A 171 5.31 -18.33 -8.78
N SER A 172 5.52 -18.35 -7.47
CA SER A 172 4.52 -18.91 -6.54
C SER A 172 3.27 -18.05 -6.45
N CYS A 173 3.40 -16.72 -6.33
CA CYS A 173 2.26 -15.81 -6.24
C CYS A 173 1.50 -15.71 -7.56
N GLU A 174 2.19 -15.78 -8.69
CA GLU A 174 1.57 -15.83 -10.01
C GLU A 174 0.76 -17.13 -10.19
N CYS A 175 1.33 -18.28 -9.83
CA CYS A 175 0.63 -19.56 -9.85
C CYS A 175 -0.62 -19.53 -8.96
N LYS A 176 -0.50 -18.97 -7.74
CA LYS A 176 -1.60 -18.80 -6.79
C LYS A 176 -2.70 -17.90 -7.37
N LEU A 177 -2.34 -16.74 -7.93
CA LEU A 177 -3.27 -15.82 -8.58
C LEU A 177 -4.10 -16.51 -9.67
N ARG A 178 -3.43 -17.27 -10.55
CA ARG A 178 -4.11 -17.93 -11.68
C ARG A 178 -4.99 -19.10 -11.23
N LYS A 179 -4.47 -19.96 -10.35
CA LYS A 179 -5.14 -21.23 -10.00
C LYS A 179 -6.18 -21.10 -8.91
N ASP A 180 -5.91 -20.27 -7.91
CA ASP A 180 -6.72 -20.21 -6.69
C ASP A 180 -7.66 -19.01 -6.68
N PHE A 181 -7.31 -17.93 -7.40
CA PHE A 181 -8.06 -16.68 -7.42
C PHE A 181 -8.61 -16.30 -8.80
N GLY A 182 -8.43 -17.13 -9.83
CA GLY A 182 -9.00 -16.86 -11.16
C GLY A 182 -8.55 -15.54 -11.77
N CYS A 183 -7.32 -15.11 -11.47
CA CYS A 183 -6.75 -13.80 -11.86
C CYS A 183 -7.29 -12.57 -11.11
N GLU A 184 -8.10 -12.74 -10.05
CA GLU A 184 -8.58 -11.66 -9.20
C GLU A 184 -7.52 -11.23 -8.16
N CYS A 185 -6.75 -10.20 -8.50
CA CYS A 185 -5.66 -9.69 -7.66
C CYS A 185 -6.15 -9.13 -6.33
N ASP A 186 -7.28 -8.44 -6.33
CA ASP A 186 -7.93 -7.88 -5.15
C ASP A 186 -8.27 -8.97 -4.11
N ALA A 187 -8.96 -10.03 -4.56
CA ALA A 187 -9.32 -11.17 -3.72
C ALA A 187 -8.09 -11.89 -3.14
N MET A 188 -7.03 -12.02 -3.94
CA MET A 188 -5.75 -12.56 -3.48
C MET A 188 -5.12 -11.68 -2.38
N ALA A 189 -5.02 -10.37 -2.62
CA ALA A 189 -4.47 -9.42 -1.66
C ALA A 189 -5.27 -9.43 -0.35
N ALA A 190 -6.60 -9.40 -0.41
CA ALA A 190 -7.48 -9.44 0.75
C ALA A 190 -7.37 -10.75 1.56
N THR A 191 -7.05 -11.86 0.90
CA THR A 191 -6.80 -13.14 1.56
C THR A 191 -5.43 -13.15 2.23
N LEU A 192 -4.39 -12.72 1.52
CA LEU A 192 -3.03 -12.64 2.03
C LEU A 192 -2.90 -11.63 3.18
N ASP A 193 -3.69 -10.55 3.17
CA ASP A 193 -3.69 -9.55 4.24
C ASP A 193 -4.04 -10.15 5.61
N LYS A 194 -4.78 -11.25 5.64
CA LYS A 194 -5.14 -11.97 6.87
C LYS A 194 -4.04 -12.94 7.37
N GLU A 195 -3.06 -13.25 6.53
CA GLU A 195 -1.95 -14.12 6.91
C GLU A 195 -0.95 -13.37 7.83
N PRO A 196 -0.29 -14.05 8.77
CA PRO A 196 0.76 -13.44 9.58
C PRO A 196 1.85 -12.79 8.71
N LYS A 197 2.21 -11.55 9.06
CA LYS A 197 3.31 -10.82 8.41
C LYS A 197 4.62 -11.06 9.15
N MET A 198 5.68 -10.36 8.74
CA MET A 198 6.99 -10.44 9.41
C MET A 198 6.88 -10.01 10.87
N ARG A 199 7.22 -10.90 11.81
CA ARG A 199 7.31 -10.65 13.26
C ARG A 199 8.74 -10.77 13.75
N ALA A 200 9.06 -10.17 14.90
CA ALA A 200 10.39 -10.28 15.53
C ALA A 200 10.88 -11.71 15.80
N LYS A 201 9.97 -12.69 15.90
CA LYS A 201 10.30 -14.13 16.12
C LYS A 201 10.23 -14.98 14.85
N THR A 202 10.04 -14.35 13.69
CA THR A 202 10.03 -15.06 12.41
C THR A 202 11.41 -15.64 12.17
N LYS A 203 11.49 -16.91 11.74
CA LYS A 203 12.76 -17.54 11.44
C LYS A 203 13.33 -16.97 10.15
N ASP A 204 14.64 -16.78 10.11
CA ASP A 204 15.34 -16.37 8.90
C ASP A 204 15.02 -17.32 7.73
N GLY A 205 14.86 -16.73 6.53
CA GLY A 205 14.46 -17.46 5.32
C GLY A 205 12.98 -17.84 5.24
N THR A 206 12.15 -17.52 6.26
CA THR A 206 10.69 -17.71 6.13
C THR A 206 10.13 -16.68 5.17
N ILE A 207 9.57 -17.14 4.05
CA ILE A 207 8.81 -16.28 3.15
C ILE A 207 7.49 -15.94 3.81
N VAL A 208 7.27 -14.65 4.04
CA VAL A 208 6.03 -14.11 4.58
C VAL A 208 5.38 -13.17 3.59
N THR A 209 4.10 -12.91 3.81
CA THR A 209 3.34 -11.91 3.07
C THR A 209 3.83 -10.50 3.43
N ARG A 210 3.83 -9.59 2.44
CA ARG A 210 4.20 -8.18 2.64
C ARG A 210 3.25 -7.48 3.59
N ALA A 211 3.82 -6.62 4.44
CA ALA A 211 3.06 -5.76 5.34
C ALA A 211 2.02 -4.90 4.61
N ASP A 212 2.35 -4.44 3.40
CA ASP A 212 1.52 -3.53 2.61
C ASP A 212 0.54 -4.20 1.64
N VAL A 213 0.40 -5.53 1.69
CA VAL A 213 -0.46 -6.27 0.74
C VAL A 213 -1.92 -5.82 0.82
N GLY A 214 -2.41 -5.48 2.02
CA GLY A 214 -3.77 -4.99 2.24
C GLY A 214 -4.06 -3.65 1.56
N PHE A 215 -3.02 -2.90 1.16
CA PHE A 215 -3.18 -1.67 0.39
C PHE A 215 -3.34 -1.90 -1.12
N LEU A 216 -3.43 -3.16 -1.56
CA LEU A 216 -3.83 -3.54 -2.92
C LEU A 216 -5.29 -4.03 -2.98
N THR A 217 -6.10 -3.66 -1.98
CA THR A 217 -7.50 -4.07 -1.89
C THR A 217 -8.43 -2.86 -1.99
N LYS A 218 -9.52 -3.01 -2.75
CA LYS A 218 -10.52 -1.96 -3.02
C LYS A 218 -11.30 -1.59 -1.77
N GLU A 219 -11.50 -2.53 -0.86
CA GLU A 219 -12.17 -2.30 0.43
C GLU A 219 -11.16 -2.03 1.56
N GLY A 220 -9.87 -1.89 1.24
CA GLY A 220 -8.78 -1.70 2.17
C GLY A 220 -8.72 -0.30 2.78
N LEU A 221 -7.87 -0.16 3.81
CA LEU A 221 -7.71 1.11 4.52
C LEU A 221 -7.28 2.27 3.59
N LEU A 222 -6.42 1.98 2.60
CA LEU A 222 -5.96 2.98 1.63
C LEU A 222 -7.14 3.50 0.80
N MET A 223 -7.90 2.61 0.14
CA MET A 223 -8.98 3.04 -0.76
C MET A 223 -10.11 3.75 -0.04
N ARG A 224 -10.46 3.33 1.18
CA ARG A 224 -11.44 4.06 2.00
C ARG A 224 -11.04 5.51 2.27
N ASN A 225 -9.73 5.78 2.40
CA ASN A 225 -9.24 7.15 2.58
C ASN A 225 -9.20 7.92 1.25
N VAL A 226 -8.87 7.26 0.13
CA VAL A 226 -8.89 7.89 -1.20
C VAL A 226 -10.30 8.32 -1.60
N ASP A 227 -11.31 7.47 -1.40
CA ASP A 227 -12.69 7.75 -1.80
C ASP A 227 -13.26 8.99 -1.08
N GLN A 228 -12.87 9.22 0.17
CA GLN A 228 -13.31 10.37 0.98
C GLN A 228 -12.63 11.69 0.57
N THR A 229 -11.49 11.63 -0.12
CA THR A 229 -10.79 12.83 -0.63
C THR A 229 -11.26 13.25 -2.02
N SER A 230 -12.21 12.53 -2.62
CA SER A 230 -12.78 12.91 -3.91
C SER A 230 -13.66 14.17 -3.77
N PRO A 231 -13.63 15.14 -4.71
CA PRO A 231 -14.18 16.50 -4.52
C PRO A 231 -15.71 16.63 -4.44
N ASN A 232 -16.47 15.58 -4.11
CA ASN A 232 -17.93 15.63 -4.13
C ASN A 232 -18.59 16.00 -2.80
N ASP A 233 -17.83 16.28 -1.73
CA ASP A 233 -18.36 16.70 -0.43
C ASP A 233 -18.02 18.17 -0.09
N VAL A 234 -18.05 19.07 -1.08
CA VAL A 234 -18.40 20.47 -0.83
C VAL A 234 -19.91 20.60 -0.98
N GLU A 235 -20.65 20.17 0.04
CA GLU A 235 -22.04 20.62 0.17
C GLU A 235 -22.05 22.15 0.27
N ALA A 236 -22.87 22.73 -0.60
CA ALA A 236 -23.11 24.14 -0.76
C ALA A 236 -23.47 24.81 0.57
N GLU A 237 -22.60 25.68 1.07
CA GLU A 237 -23.07 26.86 1.80
C GLU A 237 -23.73 27.78 0.76
N ASP A 238 -24.99 27.50 0.45
CA ASP A 238 -25.84 28.35 -0.39
C ASP A 238 -26.08 29.67 0.35
N GLY A 239 -25.42 30.71 -0.14
CA GLY A 239 -25.72 32.09 0.19
C GLY A 239 -26.83 32.62 -0.71
N GLY A 240 -27.95 33.00 -0.12
CA GLY A 240 -28.97 33.87 -0.71
C GLY A 240 -30.30 33.68 0.02
N GLU A 241 -31.12 34.67 0.34
CA GLU A 241 -31.16 36.10 0.10
C GLU A 241 -32.10 36.71 1.17
N MET A 242 -31.98 38.02 1.41
CA MET A 242 -32.96 38.81 2.16
C MET A 242 -34.30 38.91 1.43
N GLU A 243 -35.39 38.91 2.18
CA GLU A 243 -36.64 39.70 2.03
C GLU A 243 -37.55 39.29 3.23
N PHE A 244 -38.04 40.16 4.11
CA PHE A 244 -38.77 41.42 3.94
C PHE A 244 -38.42 42.46 5.01
#